data_AF-A0AAD8FTA3-F1
#
_entry.id   AF-A0AAD8FTA3-F1
#
_cell.length_a   1.000
_cell.length_b   1.000
_cell.length_c   1.000
_cell.angle_alpha   90.00
_cell.angle_beta   90.00
_cell.angle_gamma   90.00
#
_symmetry.space_group_name_H-M   'P 1'
#
loop_
_entity.id
_entity.type
_entity.pdbx_description
1 polymer ?
#
loop_
_entity_poly.entity_id
_entity_poly.type
_entity_poly.pdbx_seq_one_letter_code
_entity_poly.pdbx_strand_id
1 'polypeptide(L)'
;MPKRSCPWADSAPLQLKTRVTQKEVNEGVARDTNMTAVFERTKSLLFSGARSLKYSNCSLNPESGDVGDPPAGPLQGSARGQMKLGPQGKLVKTLSEKTEPAFSPPGCALCSRAGSSAPCVRCEKAACRSCQRRCSLCQQTYCFLCCAPNYDERDVRLICVDCPRQ
;
A
#
# COMPACT_ATOMS: atom_id res chain seq x y z
N MET A 1 31.90 -9.10 59.66
CA MET A 1 32.62 -10.26 59.09
C MET A 1 32.85 -9.99 57.60
N PRO A 2 34.09 -10.11 57.08
CA PRO A 2 34.34 -9.96 55.66
C PRO A 2 33.69 -11.12 54.89
N LYS A 3 33.06 -10.84 53.74
CA LYS A 3 32.57 -11.90 52.86
C LYS A 3 33.76 -12.71 52.34
N ARG A 4 33.64 -14.05 52.37
CA ARG A 4 34.67 -14.98 51.85
C ARG A 4 34.85 -14.74 50.35
N SER A 5 36.09 -14.73 49.87
CA SER A 5 36.42 -14.62 48.45
C SER A 5 35.86 -15.82 47.66
N CYS A 6 35.37 -15.56 46.44
CA CYS A 6 34.83 -16.61 45.56
C CYS A 6 36.00 -17.43 44.95
N PRO A 7 36.09 -18.74 45.20
CA PRO A 7 37.21 -19.57 44.73
C PRO A 7 37.21 -19.83 43.22
N TRP A 8 36.13 -19.47 42.51
CA TRP A 8 36.02 -19.63 41.05
C TRP A 8 36.13 -18.32 40.29
N ALA A 9 36.45 -17.21 40.95
CA ALA A 9 36.50 -15.89 40.31
C ALA A 9 37.42 -15.86 39.08
N ASP A 10 38.54 -16.59 39.12
CA ASP A 10 39.55 -16.59 38.05
C ASP A 10 39.31 -17.66 36.97
N SER A 11 38.38 -18.60 37.18
CA SER A 11 38.10 -19.72 36.25
C SER A 11 36.67 -19.73 35.71
N ALA A 12 35.82 -18.78 36.14
CA ALA A 12 34.47 -18.68 35.64
C ALA A 12 34.48 -18.17 34.19
N PRO A 13 33.91 -18.90 33.21
CA PRO A 13 33.78 -18.38 31.87
C PRO A 13 32.91 -17.12 31.90
N LEU A 14 33.35 -16.07 31.19
CA LEU A 14 32.57 -14.84 31.05
C LEU A 14 31.20 -15.18 30.43
N GLN A 15 30.14 -15.07 31.24
CA GLN A 15 28.77 -15.21 30.75
C GLN A 15 28.40 -13.98 29.93
N LEU A 16 28.63 -14.05 28.62
CA LEU A 16 28.23 -13.01 27.68
C LEU A 16 26.80 -13.28 27.20
N LYS A 17 25.94 -12.27 27.31
CA LYS A 17 24.62 -12.31 26.67
C LYS A 17 24.75 -11.74 25.26
N THR A 18 24.69 -12.61 24.26
CA THR A 18 24.59 -12.18 22.86
C THR A 18 23.12 -11.97 22.50
N ARG A 19 22.77 -10.78 22.02
CA ARG A 19 21.44 -10.52 21.47
C ARG A 19 21.34 -11.19 20.10
N VAL A 20 20.40 -12.11 19.95
CA VAL A 20 20.07 -12.74 18.67
C VAL A 20 18.77 -12.12 18.14
N THR A 21 18.79 -11.57 16.94
CA THR A 21 17.62 -11.04 16.25
C THR A 21 17.24 -11.94 15.07
N GLN A 22 16.09 -11.67 14.47
CA GLN A 22 15.64 -12.42 13.30
C GLN A 22 16.63 -12.34 12.14
N LYS A 23 17.42 -11.26 12.04
CA LYS A 23 18.45 -11.12 11.03
C LYS A 23 19.54 -12.19 11.17
N GLU A 24 20.09 -12.38 12.37
CA GLU A 24 21.12 -13.38 12.62
C GLU A 24 20.58 -14.81 12.45
N VAL A 25 19.29 -15.05 12.74
CA VAL A 25 18.63 -16.34 12.47
C VAL A 25 18.51 -16.60 10.97
N ASN A 26 18.14 -15.58 10.19
CA ASN A 26 17.97 -15.71 8.75
C ASN A 26 19.31 -15.79 8.00
N GLU A 27 20.37 -15.18 8.53
CA GLU A 27 21.71 -15.14 7.92
C GLU A 27 22.70 -16.16 8.52
N GLY A 28 22.30 -16.91 9.56
CA GLY A 28 23.15 -17.84 10.30
C GLY A 28 23.34 -19.22 9.65
N VAL A 29 23.65 -20.22 10.47
CA VAL A 29 24.01 -21.58 10.01
C VAL A 29 22.91 -22.24 9.17
N ALA A 30 21.64 -21.96 9.46
CA ALA A 30 20.48 -22.47 8.73
C ALA A 30 19.94 -21.47 7.69
N ARG A 31 20.79 -20.57 7.18
CA ARG A 31 20.39 -19.51 6.25
C ARG A 31 19.64 -20.06 5.03
N ASP A 32 20.18 -21.08 4.37
CA ASP A 32 19.61 -21.56 3.12
C ASP A 32 18.22 -22.15 3.33
N THR A 33 18.02 -22.97 4.36
CA THR A 33 16.70 -23.54 4.69
C THR A 33 15.70 -22.46 5.09
N ASN A 34 16.11 -21.49 5.91
CA ASN A 34 15.26 -20.37 6.32
C ASN A 34 14.86 -19.49 5.13
N MET A 35 15.80 -19.18 4.23
CA MET A 35 15.55 -18.37 3.05
C MET A 35 14.68 -19.10 2.02
N THR A 36 14.86 -20.42 1.85
CA THR A 36 13.95 -21.24 1.03
C THR A 36 12.52 -21.20 1.59
N ALA A 37 12.35 -21.33 2.91
CA ALA A 37 11.02 -21.26 3.53
C ALA A 37 10.35 -19.88 3.34
N VAL A 38 11.11 -18.79 3.48
CA VAL A 38 10.62 -17.43 3.21
C VAL A 38 10.22 -17.26 1.73
N PHE A 39 11.05 -17.78 0.82
CA PHE A 39 10.79 -17.73 -0.62
C PHE A 39 9.50 -18.47 -0.97
N GLU A 40 9.33 -19.73 -0.54
CA GLU A 40 8.15 -20.53 -0.85
C GLU A 40 6.87 -19.96 -0.22
N ARG A 41 6.96 -19.42 1.01
CA ARG A 41 5.84 -18.69 1.63
C ARG A 41 5.44 -17.47 0.80
N THR A 42 6.41 -16.66 0.40
CA THR A 42 6.17 -15.42 -0.36
C THR A 42 5.58 -15.74 -1.73
N LYS A 43 6.15 -16.74 -2.41
CA LYS A 43 5.64 -17.27 -3.67
C LYS A 43 4.19 -17.74 -3.53
N SER A 44 3.88 -18.54 -2.51
CA SER A 44 2.52 -19.00 -2.21
C SER A 44 1.54 -17.83 -2.02
N LEU A 45 1.91 -16.81 -1.24
CA LEU A 45 1.10 -15.60 -1.04
C LEU A 45 0.85 -14.84 -2.36
N LEU A 46 1.89 -14.64 -3.17
CA LEU A 46 1.76 -13.96 -4.47
C LEU A 46 0.82 -14.71 -5.41
N PHE A 47 0.97 -16.03 -5.52
CA PHE A 47 0.07 -16.84 -6.34
C PHE A 47 -1.35 -16.92 -5.79
N SER A 48 -1.50 -16.99 -4.46
CA SER A 48 -2.81 -16.96 -3.81
C SER A 48 -3.54 -15.64 -4.08
N GLY A 49 -2.87 -14.51 -3.87
CA GLY A 49 -3.43 -13.19 -4.19
C GLY A 49 -3.76 -13.02 -5.67
N ALA A 50 -2.86 -13.47 -6.56
CA ALA A 50 -3.12 -13.45 -8.01
C ALA A 50 -4.32 -14.33 -8.43
N ARG A 51 -4.58 -15.44 -7.72
CA ARG A 51 -5.79 -16.26 -7.94
C ARG A 51 -7.04 -15.58 -7.36
N SER A 52 -6.96 -15.04 -6.15
CA SER A 52 -8.08 -14.31 -5.51
C SER A 52 -8.58 -13.16 -6.39
N LEU A 53 -7.66 -12.43 -7.04
CA LEU A 53 -8.03 -11.37 -7.98
C LEU A 53 -8.71 -11.88 -9.27
N LYS A 54 -8.43 -13.12 -9.72
CA LYS A 54 -9.12 -13.71 -10.88
C LYS A 54 -10.57 -14.08 -10.60
N TYR A 55 -10.89 -14.48 -9.36
CA TYR A 55 -12.26 -14.74 -8.94
C TYR A 55 -13.00 -13.47 -8.48
N SER A 56 -12.28 -12.36 -8.33
CA SER A 56 -12.83 -11.04 -8.02
C SER A 56 -13.11 -10.22 -9.29
N ASN A 57 -13.73 -10.85 -10.30
CA ASN A 57 -14.49 -10.13 -11.32
C ASN A 57 -15.95 -10.58 -11.21
N CYS A 58 -16.77 -9.69 -10.63
CA CYS A 58 -18.23 -9.62 -10.73
C CYS A 58 -19.03 -10.89 -10.41
N SER A 59 -19.26 -11.13 -9.12
CA SER A 59 -20.57 -11.60 -8.67
C SER A 59 -21.05 -10.69 -7.54
N LEU A 60 -21.38 -9.45 -7.90
CA LEU A 60 -22.46 -8.76 -7.21
C LEU A 60 -23.75 -9.28 -7.84
N ASN A 61 -24.25 -10.40 -7.33
CA ASN A 61 -25.69 -10.59 -7.35
C ASN A 61 -26.29 -9.49 -6.46
N PRO A 62 -27.39 -8.84 -6.87
CA PRO A 62 -28.21 -8.12 -5.91
C PRO A 62 -28.86 -9.18 -5.00
N GLU A 63 -29.62 -8.74 -4.00
CA GLU A 63 -30.30 -9.57 -3.01
C GLU A 63 -29.45 -9.98 -1.78
N SER A 64 -29.62 -9.18 -0.72
CA SER A 64 -29.75 -9.57 0.70
C SER A 64 -28.71 -8.96 1.67
N GLY A 65 -29.14 -7.90 2.35
CA GLY A 65 -29.15 -7.80 3.82
C GLY A 65 -27.83 -7.80 4.61
N ASP A 66 -27.59 -6.63 5.24
CA ASP A 66 -27.10 -6.45 6.62
C ASP A 66 -25.60 -6.13 6.89
N VAL A 67 -25.45 -5.37 7.97
CA VAL A 67 -24.42 -4.42 8.42
C VAL A 67 -22.99 -4.99 8.59
N GLY A 68 -21.96 -4.24 8.16
CA GLY A 68 -20.58 -4.37 8.63
C GLY A 68 -19.50 -3.82 7.68
N ASP A 69 -18.61 -2.96 8.19
CA ASP A 69 -17.47 -2.24 7.57
C ASP A 69 -16.83 -2.73 6.25
N PRO A 70 -16.41 -1.84 5.33
CA PRO A 70 -15.65 -2.22 4.13
C PRO A 70 -14.13 -2.23 4.37
N PRO A 71 -13.39 -3.30 4.00
CA PRO A 71 -11.96 -3.21 3.75
C PRO A 71 -11.71 -2.70 2.32
N ALA A 72 -10.70 -1.85 2.18
CA ALA A 72 -10.28 -1.17 0.96
C ALA A 72 -10.26 -2.07 -0.30
N GLY A 73 -11.10 -1.74 -1.28
CA GLY A 73 -11.17 -2.43 -2.57
C GLY A 73 -10.00 -2.08 -3.51
N PRO A 74 -9.62 -2.97 -4.45
CA PRO A 74 -8.46 -2.78 -5.32
C PRO A 74 -8.66 -1.66 -6.34
N LEU A 75 -7.59 -0.88 -6.57
CA LEU A 75 -7.51 0.18 -7.58
C LEU A 75 -7.71 -0.38 -8.99
N GLN A 76 -8.83 -0.06 -9.63
CA GLN A 76 -9.04 -0.27 -11.07
C GLN A 76 -8.25 0.78 -11.87
N GLY A 77 -6.95 0.52 -12.02
CA GLY A 77 -6.14 1.16 -13.06
C GLY A 77 -6.28 0.38 -14.36
N SER A 78 -6.45 1.09 -15.49
CA SER A 78 -6.44 0.49 -16.83
C SER A 78 -5.16 -0.34 -17.03
N ALA A 79 -5.30 -1.67 -17.01
CA ALA A 79 -4.19 -2.63 -17.10
C ALA A 79 -3.67 -2.80 -18.54
N ARG A 80 -3.75 -1.76 -19.38
CA ARG A 80 -3.19 -1.81 -20.73
C ARG A 80 -1.66 -1.95 -20.63
N GLY A 81 -1.16 -3.12 -21.02
CA GLY A 81 0.27 -3.44 -21.06
C GLY A 81 0.85 -4.12 -19.81
N GLN A 82 0.05 -4.40 -18.77
CA GLN A 82 0.54 -5.10 -17.58
C GLN A 82 0.76 -6.60 -17.86
N MET A 83 1.86 -7.16 -17.35
CA MET A 83 2.13 -8.59 -17.45
C MET A 83 1.55 -9.31 -16.22
N LYS A 84 0.86 -10.44 -16.42
CA LYS A 84 0.34 -11.27 -15.34
C LYS A 84 1.30 -12.42 -15.03
N LEU A 85 1.36 -12.86 -13.77
CA LEU A 85 2.05 -14.09 -13.39
C LEU A 85 1.28 -15.30 -13.95
N GLY A 86 1.92 -16.03 -14.85
CA GLY A 86 1.45 -17.30 -15.37
C GLY A 86 1.54 -18.41 -14.31
N PRO A 87 0.86 -19.55 -14.53
CA PRO A 87 0.84 -20.67 -13.57
C PRO A 87 2.24 -21.22 -13.24
N GLN A 88 3.21 -21.04 -14.15
CA GLN A 88 4.60 -21.44 -13.97
C GLN A 88 5.52 -20.31 -13.46
N GLY A 89 4.95 -19.21 -12.94
CA GLY A 89 5.72 -18.07 -12.41
C GLY A 89 6.38 -17.18 -13.47
N LYS A 90 6.16 -17.46 -14.76
CA LYS A 90 6.62 -16.61 -15.86
C LYS A 90 5.66 -15.45 -16.08
N LEU A 91 6.18 -14.29 -16.42
CA LEU A 91 5.37 -13.13 -16.80
C LEU A 91 4.75 -13.36 -18.19
N VAL A 92 3.42 -13.28 -18.29
CA VAL A 92 2.65 -13.47 -19.52
C VAL A 92 1.94 -12.15 -19.84
N LYS A 93 1.99 -11.71 -21.10
CA LYS A 93 1.26 -10.53 -21.56
C LYS A 93 -0.24 -10.80 -21.46
N THR A 94 -1.01 -9.87 -20.89
CA THR A 94 -2.47 -9.89 -21.02
C THR A 94 -2.81 -9.57 -22.47
N LEU A 95 -3.37 -10.54 -23.20
CA LEU A 95 -3.98 -10.27 -24.50
C LEU A 95 -5.18 -9.36 -24.22
N SER A 96 -5.10 -8.12 -24.70
CA SER A 96 -6.18 -7.16 -24.60
C SER A 96 -7.21 -7.55 -25.66
N GLU A 97 -8.25 -8.30 -25.27
CA GLU A 97 -9.47 -8.28 -26.06
C GLU A 97 -9.99 -6.84 -26.05
N LYS A 98 -10.30 -6.31 -27.24
CA LYS A 98 -10.89 -4.99 -27.42
C LYS A 98 -12.32 -5.03 -26.87
N THR A 99 -12.46 -4.96 -25.55
CA THR A 99 -13.74 -4.60 -24.94
C THR A 99 -13.75 -3.08 -24.83
N GLU A 100 -14.60 -2.46 -25.65
CA GLU A 100 -14.97 -1.05 -25.53
C GLU A 100 -15.31 -0.75 -24.06
N PRO A 101 -14.73 0.28 -23.44
CA PRO A 101 -15.01 0.57 -22.05
C PRO A 101 -16.47 1.02 -21.93
N ALA A 102 -17.30 0.17 -21.32
CA ALA A 102 -18.59 0.60 -20.82
C ALA A 102 -18.34 1.81 -19.90
N PHE A 103 -18.90 2.95 -20.29
CA PHE A 103 -18.82 4.23 -19.56
C PHE A 103 -19.44 4.06 -18.17
N SER A 104 -18.64 3.59 -17.22
CA SER A 104 -18.89 3.83 -15.81
C SER A 104 -18.48 5.28 -15.51
N PRO A 105 -19.32 6.06 -14.82
CA PRO A 105 -18.95 7.43 -14.46
C PRO A 105 -17.65 7.39 -13.64
N PRO A 106 -16.66 8.24 -13.94
CA PRO A 106 -15.35 8.19 -13.32
C PRO A 106 -15.49 8.38 -11.81
N GLY A 107 -15.28 7.30 -11.06
CA GLY A 107 -15.17 7.37 -9.60
C GLY A 107 -13.99 8.24 -9.18
N CYS A 108 -13.98 8.65 -7.92
CA CYS A 108 -12.84 9.40 -7.39
C CYS A 108 -11.58 8.52 -7.37
N ALA A 109 -10.53 8.94 -8.06
CA ALA A 109 -9.24 8.26 -8.13
C ALA A 109 -8.45 8.23 -6.80
N LEU A 110 -9.00 8.80 -5.71
CA LEU A 110 -8.35 8.89 -4.41
C LEU A 110 -9.05 8.08 -3.32
N CYS A 111 -10.38 8.10 -3.28
CA CYS A 111 -11.17 7.35 -2.29
C CYS A 111 -12.03 6.25 -2.90
N SER A 112 -11.94 6.06 -4.22
CA SER A 112 -12.70 5.06 -5.00
C SER A 112 -14.23 5.19 -4.92
N ARG A 113 -14.76 6.26 -4.30
CA ARG A 113 -16.20 6.52 -4.23
C ARG A 113 -16.75 6.89 -5.60
N ALA A 114 -17.86 6.27 -5.99
CA ALA A 114 -18.64 6.66 -7.14
C ALA A 114 -19.29 8.04 -6.92
N GLY A 115 -19.46 8.81 -7.99
CA GLY A 115 -20.12 10.12 -7.95
C GLY A 115 -19.51 11.13 -8.92
N SER A 116 -20.04 12.35 -8.91
CA SER A 116 -19.48 13.44 -9.72
C SER A 116 -18.06 13.77 -9.27
N SER A 117 -17.13 13.65 -10.21
CA SER A 117 -15.71 13.92 -10.01
C SER A 117 -15.24 14.97 -11.00
N ALA A 118 -14.29 15.81 -10.58
CA ALA A 118 -13.65 16.81 -11.42
C ALA A 118 -12.13 16.56 -11.44
N PRO A 119 -11.45 16.87 -12.54
CA PRO A 119 -10.01 16.65 -12.66
C PRO A 119 -9.23 17.65 -11.79
N CYS A 120 -8.16 17.17 -11.16
CA CYS A 120 -7.16 18.02 -10.51
C CYS A 120 -6.30 18.75 -11.54
N VAL A 121 -6.09 20.06 -11.40
CA VAL A 121 -5.27 20.86 -12.33
C VAL A 121 -3.82 20.35 -12.46
N ARG A 122 -3.25 19.76 -11.40
CA ARG A 122 -1.84 19.30 -11.40
C ARG A 122 -1.65 17.87 -11.91
N CYS A 123 -2.45 16.93 -11.42
CA CYS A 123 -2.24 15.50 -11.66
C CYS A 123 -3.32 14.86 -12.54
N GLU A 124 -4.30 15.64 -12.99
CA GLU A 124 -5.41 15.28 -13.89
C GLU A 124 -6.33 14.15 -13.40
N LYS A 125 -6.02 13.55 -12.24
CA LYS A 125 -6.84 12.54 -11.59
C LYS A 125 -8.20 13.13 -11.18
N ALA A 126 -9.25 12.37 -11.44
CA ALA A 126 -10.61 12.72 -11.05
C ALA A 126 -10.79 12.63 -9.52
N ALA A 127 -11.21 13.73 -8.88
CA ALA A 127 -11.46 13.81 -7.45
C ALA A 127 -12.93 14.10 -7.18
N CYS A 128 -13.56 13.43 -6.20
CA CYS A 128 -14.91 13.81 -5.73
C CYS A 128 -14.83 15.11 -4.91
N ARG A 129 -16.00 15.72 -4.64
CA ARG A 129 -16.09 16.97 -3.86
C ARG A 129 -15.36 16.93 -2.51
N SER A 130 -15.39 15.80 -1.80
CA SER A 130 -14.68 15.65 -0.51
C SER A 130 -13.16 15.55 -0.65
N CYS A 131 -12.68 15.13 -1.81
CA CYS A 131 -11.27 14.97 -2.12
C CYS A 131 -10.67 16.18 -2.87
N GLN A 132 -11.52 17.14 -3.28
CA GLN A 132 -11.13 18.39 -3.90
C GLN A 132 -10.77 19.43 -2.83
N ARG A 133 -9.81 20.29 -3.17
CA ARG A 133 -9.36 21.44 -2.39
C ARG A 133 -9.19 22.62 -3.33
N ARG A 134 -9.54 23.82 -2.88
CA ARG A 134 -9.32 25.05 -3.64
C ARG A 134 -8.11 25.78 -3.05
N CYS A 135 -7.13 26.09 -3.89
CA CYS A 135 -5.95 26.84 -3.44
C CYS A 135 -6.37 28.28 -3.07
N SER A 136 -5.93 28.76 -1.91
CA SER A 136 -6.19 30.13 -1.45
C SER A 136 -5.49 31.19 -2.31
N LEU A 137 -4.42 30.83 -3.02
CA LEU A 137 -3.63 31.75 -3.84
C LEU A 137 -4.11 31.79 -5.30
N CYS A 138 -4.04 30.67 -6.03
CA CYS A 138 -4.43 30.63 -7.45
C CYS A 138 -5.92 30.32 -7.68
N GLN A 139 -6.68 30.03 -6.63
CA GLN A 139 -8.12 29.71 -6.68
C GLN A 139 -8.52 28.50 -7.53
N GLN A 140 -7.56 27.74 -8.05
CA GLN A 140 -7.80 26.53 -8.83
C GLN A 140 -8.13 25.33 -7.93
N THR A 141 -8.78 24.33 -8.54
CA THR A 141 -9.18 23.08 -7.87
C THR A 141 -8.11 22.01 -8.03
N TYR A 142 -7.68 21.47 -6.89
CA TYR A 142 -6.69 20.42 -6.80
C TYR A 142 -7.24 19.25 -5.98
N CYS A 143 -6.62 18.09 -6.09
CA CYS A 143 -6.86 17.01 -5.16
C CYS A 143 -6.17 17.28 -3.82
N PHE A 144 -6.61 16.63 -2.73
CA PHE A 144 -6.02 16.85 -1.40
C PHE A 144 -4.53 16.47 -1.29
N LEU A 145 -3.99 15.68 -2.23
CA LEU A 145 -2.55 15.37 -2.29
C LEU A 145 -1.74 16.50 -2.95
N CYS A 146 -2.35 17.23 -3.90
CA CYS A 146 -1.70 18.33 -4.62
C CYS A 146 -1.95 19.70 -3.96
N CYS A 147 -2.75 19.75 -2.90
CA CYS A 147 -3.06 20.97 -2.15
C CYS A 147 -3.16 20.66 -0.65
N ALA A 148 -2.21 21.21 0.10
CA ALA A 148 -2.02 20.91 1.51
C ALA A 148 -2.40 22.11 2.39
N PRO A 149 -2.88 21.88 3.62
CA PRO A 149 -3.08 22.95 4.58
C PRO A 149 -1.73 23.59 4.95
N ASN A 150 -1.70 24.92 4.95
CA ASN A 150 -0.66 25.75 5.52
C ASN A 150 -1.15 26.28 6.88
N TYR A 151 -0.29 26.16 7.90
CA TYR A 151 -0.52 26.56 9.29
C TYR A 151 0.39 27.72 9.72
N ASP A 152 1.11 28.37 8.81
CA ASP A 152 2.05 29.45 9.14
C ASP A 152 1.32 30.72 9.64
N GLU A 153 0.05 30.88 9.32
CA GLU A 153 -0.80 31.99 9.77
C GLU A 153 -1.82 31.55 10.83
N ARG A 154 -2.51 32.53 11.44
CA ARG A 154 -3.59 32.30 12.40
C ARG A 154 -4.71 31.42 11.82
N ASP A 155 -5.00 31.58 10.54
CA ASP A 155 -6.04 30.83 9.83
C ASP A 155 -5.43 29.78 8.90
N VAL A 156 -6.02 28.59 8.88
CA VAL A 156 -5.58 27.49 8.01
C VAL A 156 -5.90 27.82 6.54
N ARG A 157 -4.87 27.97 5.72
CA ARG A 157 -4.99 28.21 4.27
C ARG A 157 -4.69 26.94 3.50
N LEU A 158 -5.31 26.73 2.34
CA LEU A 158 -5.00 25.58 1.49
C LEU A 158 -4.11 26.05 0.35
N ILE A 159 -2.88 25.52 0.25
CA ILE A 159 -1.90 25.96 -0.76
C ILE A 159 -1.53 24.78 -1.65
N CYS A 160 -1.66 24.97 -2.97
CA CYS A 160 -1.23 23.98 -3.94
C CYS A 160 0.31 23.90 -4.02
N VAL A 161 0.83 22.79 -4.53
CA VAL A 161 2.28 22.58 -4.68
C VAL A 161 2.94 23.59 -5.62
N ASP A 162 2.17 24.17 -6.55
CA ASP A 162 2.68 25.09 -7.58
C ASP A 162 2.79 26.55 -7.09
N CYS A 163 2.01 26.92 -6.07
CA CYS A 163 2.10 28.26 -5.52
C CYS A 163 3.28 28.35 -4.54
N PRO A 164 3.98 29.50 -4.47
CA PRO A 164 5.04 29.70 -3.50
C PRO A 164 4.47 29.58 -2.08
N ARG A 165 5.13 28.80 -1.24
CA ARG A 165 4.90 28.82 0.21
C ARG A 165 5.67 30.05 0.72
N GLN A 166 4.94 31.06 1.19
CA GLN A 166 5.52 32.24 1.82
C GLN A 166 5.85 31.93 3.27
#